data_AF-A0AAV7JSP8-F1
#
_entry.id   AF-A0AAV7JSP8-F1
#
_cell.length_a   1.000
_cell.length_b   1.000
_cell.length_c   1.000
_cell.angle_alpha   90.00
_cell.angle_beta   90.00
_cell.angle_gamma   90.00
#
_symmetry.space_group_name_H-M   'P 1'
#
loop_
_entity.id
_entity.type
_entity.pdbx_description
1 polymer ?
#
loop_
_entity_poly.entity_id
_entity_poly.type
_entity_poly.pdbx_seq_one_letter_code
_entity_poly.pdbx_strand_id
1 'polypeptide(L)'
;MELCLKEKQKFEDVSLSRQTVTWKIVDMAGDSREQLKIVCKTFEYFSLALDESMDISDTSQLLIFVRGVKDDFAITKELVEMRSMVSTTTGADIAAETIKGLENIGSGGAWGKLSGVTTDGITS
;
A
#
# COMPACT_ATOMS: atom_id res chain seq x y z
N MET A 1 22.52 -0.04 -26.55
CA MET A 1 22.97 -0.44 -25.21
C MET A 1 23.16 -1.95 -25.26
N GLU A 2 24.35 -2.41 -25.65
CA GLU A 2 24.64 -3.84 -25.83
C GLU A 2 24.96 -4.44 -24.46
N LEU A 3 23.99 -5.15 -23.87
CA LEU A 3 24.24 -5.99 -22.71
C LEU A 3 25.12 -7.17 -23.16
N CYS A 4 26.27 -7.37 -22.51
CA CYS A 4 27.22 -8.43 -22.82
C CYS A 4 26.53 -9.81 -22.79
N LEU A 5 26.49 -10.53 -23.92
CA LEU A 5 25.82 -11.84 -24.08
C LEU A 5 26.24 -12.89 -23.03
N LYS A 6 27.47 -12.80 -22.50
CA LYS A 6 28.00 -13.70 -21.46
C LYS A 6 27.26 -13.60 -20.13
N GLU A 7 26.72 -12.43 -19.80
CA GLU A 7 25.93 -12.25 -18.58
C GLU A 7 24.48 -12.70 -18.82
N LYS A 8 23.96 -12.55 -20.04
CA LYS A 8 22.60 -12.98 -20.42
C LYS A 8 22.38 -14.49 -20.21
N GLN A 9 23.35 -15.33 -20.59
CA GLN A 9 23.27 -16.77 -20.38
C GLN A 9 23.15 -17.16 -18.90
N LYS A 10 23.84 -16.45 -18.00
CA LYS A 10 23.75 -16.71 -16.56
C LYS A 10 22.37 -16.39 -15.98
N PHE A 11 21.65 -15.43 -16.57
CA PHE A 11 20.28 -15.10 -16.17
C PHE A 11 19.24 -16.06 -16.78
N GLU A 12 19.46 -16.56 -18.00
CA GLU A 12 18.61 -17.58 -18.63
C GLU A 12 18.71 -18.94 -17.90
N ASP A 13 19.89 -19.29 -17.38
CA ASP A 13 20.09 -20.51 -16.59
C ASP A 13 19.43 -20.47 -15.20
N VAL A 14 19.09 -19.28 -14.70
CA VAL A 14 18.32 -19.11 -13.45
C VAL A 14 16.83 -19.11 -13.79
N SER A 15 16.34 -20.23 -14.31
CA SER A 15 14.90 -20.47 -14.45
C SER A 15 14.30 -20.69 -13.06
N LEU A 16 13.85 -19.60 -12.44
CA LEU A 16 13.09 -19.68 -11.19
C LEU A 16 11.70 -20.22 -11.49
N SER A 17 11.28 -21.24 -10.74
CA SER A 17 9.92 -21.72 -10.83
C SER A 17 8.93 -20.60 -10.49
N ARG A 18 7.70 -20.68 -11.00
CA ARG A 18 6.61 -19.76 -10.63
C ARG A 18 6.48 -19.63 -9.11
N GLN A 19 6.65 -20.74 -8.39
CA GLN A 19 6.59 -20.76 -6.93
C GLN A 19 7.69 -19.91 -6.30
N THR A 20 8.93 -20.03 -6.76
CA THR A 20 10.06 -19.25 -6.22
C THR A 20 9.88 -17.76 -6.49
N VAL A 21 9.37 -17.39 -7.66
CA VAL A 21 9.06 -15.98 -7.97
C VAL A 21 7.98 -15.45 -7.04
N THR A 22 6.87 -16.18 -6.87
CA THR A 22 5.79 -15.79 -5.94
C THR A 22 6.30 -15.65 -4.50
N TRP A 23 7.10 -16.60 -4.02
CA TRP A 23 7.69 -16.53 -2.68
C TRP A 23 8.53 -15.27 -2.48
N LYS A 24 9.39 -14.92 -3.45
CA LYS A 24 10.20 -13.69 -3.37
C LYS A 24 9.35 -12.43 -3.38
N ILE A 25 8.27 -12.40 -4.17
CA ILE A 25 7.34 -11.26 -4.19
C ILE A 25 6.68 -11.10 -2.81
N VAL A 26 6.18 -12.19 -2.22
CA VAL A 26 5.56 -12.17 -0.90
C VAL A 26 6.54 -11.74 0.18
N ASP A 27 7.78 -12.24 0.13
CA ASP A 27 8.84 -11.88 1.07
C ASP A 27 9.19 -10.39 1.00
N MET A 28 9.44 -9.87 -0.22
CA MET A 28 9.71 -8.44 -0.43
C MET A 28 8.52 -7.55 -0.04
N ALA A 29 7.29 -7.98 -0.31
CA ALA A 29 6.08 -7.27 0.12
C ALA A 29 5.97 -7.26 1.65
N GLY A 30 6.33 -8.36 2.31
CA GLY A 30 6.42 -8.46 3.77
C GLY A 30 7.41 -7.47 4.36
N ASP A 31 8.64 -7.45 3.85
CA ASP A 31 9.69 -6.51 4.28
C ASP A 31 9.27 -5.05 4.06
N SER A 32 8.76 -4.73 2.87
CA SER A 32 8.23 -3.40 2.54
C SER A 32 7.14 -2.97 3.52
N ARG A 33 6.22 -3.88 3.88
CA ARG A 33 5.17 -3.62 4.84
C ARG A 33 5.72 -3.32 6.24
N GLU A 34 6.73 -4.05 6.70
CA GLU A 34 7.31 -3.76 8.02
C GLU A 34 8.08 -2.44 8.05
N GLN A 35 8.79 -2.10 6.97
CA GLN A 35 9.42 -0.79 6.83
C GLN A 35 8.39 0.35 6.85
N LEU A 36 7.26 0.18 6.16
CA LEU A 36 6.14 1.13 6.19
C LEU A 36 5.60 1.33 7.60
N LYS A 37 5.44 0.27 8.40
CA LYS A 37 5.01 0.39 9.80
C LYS A 37 6.02 1.17 10.64
N ILE A 38 7.32 0.96 10.42
CA ILE A 38 8.36 1.71 11.13
C ILE A 38 8.26 3.19 10.78
N VAL A 39 8.17 3.53 9.50
CA VAL A 39 8.04 4.92 9.04
C VAL A 39 6.77 5.57 9.61
N CYS A 40 5.62 4.88 9.57
CA CYS A 40 4.37 5.41 10.09
C CYS A 40 4.43 5.78 11.59
N LYS A 41 5.20 5.02 12.39
CA LYS A 41 5.40 5.32 13.82
C LYS A 41 6.20 6.59 14.07
N THR A 42 7.02 7.02 13.11
CA THR A 42 7.82 8.25 13.20
C THR A 42 7.03 9.53 12.89
N PHE A 43 5.79 9.41 12.43
CA PHE A 43 4.98 10.59 12.11
C PHE A 43 4.49 11.29 13.37
N GLU A 44 4.65 12.61 13.41
CA GLU A 44 4.03 13.49 14.40
C GLU A 44 2.54 13.66 14.11
N TYR A 45 2.21 13.87 12.83
CA TYR A 45 0.84 13.88 12.32
C TYR A 45 0.78 13.23 10.95
N PHE A 46 -0.40 12.71 10.58
CA PHE A 46 -0.62 12.17 9.24
C PHE A 46 -2.05 12.37 8.76
N SER A 47 -2.23 12.39 7.45
CA SER A 47 -3.53 12.36 6.78
C SER A 47 -3.66 11.13 5.91
N LEU A 48 -4.89 10.69 5.65
CA LEU A 48 -5.19 9.61 4.73
C LEU A 48 -5.75 10.16 3.42
N ALA A 49 -5.30 9.61 2.30
CA ALA A 49 -5.93 9.79 1.00
C ALA A 49 -6.46 8.43 0.53
N LEU A 50 -7.76 8.38 0.28
CA LEU A 50 -8.49 7.21 -0.18
C LEU A 50 -8.82 7.41 -1.65
N ASP A 51 -8.52 6.41 -2.46
CA ASP A 51 -8.74 6.43 -3.91
C ASP A 51 -9.48 5.15 -4.31
N GLU A 52 -10.58 5.31 -5.04
CA GLU A 52 -11.37 4.19 -5.54
C GLU A 52 -10.92 3.86 -6.96
N SER A 53 -10.05 2.85 -7.10
CA SER A 53 -9.60 2.38 -8.41
C SER A 53 -10.50 1.26 -8.92
N MET A 54 -10.98 1.36 -10.15
CA MET A 54 -11.67 0.24 -10.81
C MET A 54 -10.65 -0.78 -11.33
N ASP A 55 -10.72 -2.04 -10.89
CA ASP A 55 -9.95 -3.12 -11.49
C ASP A 55 -10.49 -3.50 -12.88
N ILE A 56 -9.66 -4.14 -13.71
CA ILE A 56 -10.03 -4.68 -15.03
C ILE A 56 -11.18 -5.70 -14.97
N SER A 57 -11.46 -6.23 -13.77
CA SER A 57 -12.46 -7.27 -13.50
C SER A 57 -13.78 -6.73 -12.92
N ASP A 58 -14.03 -5.42 -13.03
CA ASP A 58 -15.22 -4.72 -12.50
C ASP A 58 -15.32 -4.80 -10.96
N THR A 59 -14.21 -5.14 -10.29
CA THR A 59 -14.08 -5.11 -8.83
C THR A 59 -13.43 -3.80 -8.42
N SER A 60 -14.11 -2.99 -7.63
CA SER A 60 -13.54 -1.77 -7.08
C SER A 60 -12.41 -2.11 -6.09
N GLN A 61 -11.34 -1.31 -6.09
CA GLN A 61 -10.21 -1.43 -5.18
C GLN A 61 -10.04 -0.11 -4.43
N LEU A 62 -10.09 -0.19 -3.10
CA LEU A 62 -9.77 0.92 -2.22
C LEU A 62 -8.26 0.97 -1.99
N LEU A 63 -7.63 2.02 -2.48
CA LEU A 63 -6.23 2.34 -2.21
C LEU A 63 -6.17 3.31 -1.02
N ILE A 64 -5.37 2.95 -0.02
CA ILE A 64 -5.19 3.76 1.19
C ILE A 64 -3.77 4.29 1.20
N PHE A 65 -3.63 5.60 1.01
CA PHE A 65 -2.36 6.29 1.12
C PHE A 65 -2.25 7.01 2.46
N VAL A 66 -1.09 6.92 3.08
CA VAL A 66 -0.72 7.76 4.24
C VAL A 66 0.15 8.91 3.76
N ARG A 67 -0.10 10.11 4.26
CA ARG A 67 0.79 11.26 4.14
C ARG A 67 1.15 11.74 5.53
N GLY A 68 2.37 11.47 5.96
CA GLY A 68 2.87 11.82 7.29
C GLY A 68 3.89 12.95 7.28
N VAL A 69 3.98 13.67 8.38
CA VAL A 69 5.05 14.62 8.68
C VAL A 69 5.85 14.12 9.88
N LYS A 70 7.18 14.14 9.77
CA LYS A 70 8.12 13.77 10.83
C LYS A 70 8.48 15.00 11.69
N ASP A 71 9.22 14.77 12.77
CA ASP A 71 9.73 15.80 13.67
C ASP A 71 10.66 16.82 12.98
N ASP A 72 11.42 16.38 11.98
CA ASP A 72 12.26 17.20 11.11
C ASP A 72 11.49 17.92 9.99
N PHE A 73 10.15 17.89 10.03
CA PHE A 73 9.24 18.42 9.01
C PHE A 73 9.34 17.73 7.64
N ALA A 74 10.05 16.60 7.52
CA ALA A 74 10.03 15.81 6.31
C ALA A 74 8.63 15.22 6.08
N ILE A 75 8.11 15.38 4.86
CA ILE A 75 6.83 14.84 4.44
C ILE A 75 7.08 13.55 3.68
N THR A 76 6.37 12.49 4.04
CA THR A 76 6.43 11.19 3.36
C THR A 76 5.02 10.80 2.93
N LYS A 77 4.87 10.27 1.71
CA LYS A 77 3.60 9.76 1.19
C LYS A 77 3.81 8.32 0.72
N GLU A 78 3.02 7.39 1.22
CA GLU A 78 3.16 5.96 0.92
C GLU A 78 1.79 5.30 0.73
N LEU A 79 1.73 4.28 -0.13
CA LEU A 79 0.59 3.36 -0.22
C LEU A 79 0.72 2.34 0.90
N VAL A 80 -0.25 2.27 1.80
CA VAL A 80 -0.16 1.40 2.98
C VAL A 80 -1.01 0.15 2.87
N GLU A 81 -2.14 0.22 2.18
CA GLU A 81 -3.02 -0.93 1.95
C GLU A 81 -3.76 -0.78 0.62
N MET A 82 -4.05 -1.91 -0.01
CA MET A 82 -4.91 -2.02 -1.20
C MET A 82 -5.94 -3.10 -0.93
N ARG A 83 -7.22 -2.74 -1.04
CA ARG A 83 -8.34 -3.55 -0.54
C ARG A 83 -9.37 -3.74 -1.63
N SER A 84 -9.76 -4.99 -1.88
CA SER A 84 -10.84 -5.30 -2.83
C SER A 84 -12.20 -5.00 -2.19
N MET A 85 -13.05 -4.29 -2.93
CA MET A 85 -14.42 -3.91 -2.56
C MET A 85 -15.38 -4.81 -3.36
N VAL A 86 -15.97 -5.80 -2.69
CA VAL A 86 -16.60 -6.97 -3.39
C VAL A 86 -18.00 -6.70 -3.92
N SER A 87 -18.72 -5.66 -3.48
CA SER A 87 -20.13 -5.52 -3.89
C SER A 87 -20.76 -4.14 -3.77
N THR A 88 -20.27 -3.30 -2.87
CA THR A 88 -20.86 -1.99 -2.59
C THR A 88 -19.78 -0.98 -2.27
N THR A 89 -19.94 0.22 -2.80
CA THR A 89 -19.00 1.34 -2.72
C THR A 89 -19.65 2.47 -1.94
N THR A 90 -20.46 2.12 -0.93
CA THR A 90 -21.05 3.13 -0.06
C THR A 90 -19.96 3.77 0.80
N GLY A 91 -20.16 5.01 1.22
CA GLY A 91 -19.23 5.66 2.16
C GLY A 91 -19.02 4.86 3.46
N ALA A 92 -20.01 4.07 3.88
CA ALA A 92 -19.90 3.19 5.04
C ALA A 92 -18.96 2.01 4.80
N ASP A 93 -19.02 1.41 3.61
CA ASP A 93 -18.11 0.32 3.21
C ASP A 93 -16.68 0.83 3.12
N ILE A 94 -16.47 1.99 2.48
CA ILE A 94 -15.14 2.64 2.39
C ILE A 94 -14.58 2.92 3.78
N ALA A 95 -15.38 3.45 4.70
CA ALA A 95 -14.95 3.73 6.06
C ALA A 95 -14.59 2.44 6.82
N ALA A 96 -15.45 1.42 6.76
CA ALA A 96 -15.19 0.12 7.39
C ALA A 96 -13.92 -0.53 6.83
N GLU A 97 -13.73 -0.44 5.52
CA GLU A 97 -12.55 -1.01 4.88
C GLU A 97 -11.28 -0.25 5.26
N THR A 98 -11.36 1.09 5.33
CA THR A 98 -10.26 1.95 5.78
C THR A 98 -9.82 1.63 7.22
N ILE A 99 -10.77 1.45 8.15
CA ILE A 99 -10.49 1.15 9.56
C ILE A 99 -9.70 -0.16 9.69
N LYS A 100 -10.22 -1.23 9.08
CA LYS A 100 -9.53 -2.53 9.03
C LYS A 100 -8.13 -2.42 8.40
N GLY A 101 -7.94 -1.51 7.44
CA GLY A 101 -6.65 -1.31 6.77
C GLY A 101 -5.63 -0.69 7.73
N LEU A 102 -6.06 0.33 8.47
CA LEU A 102 -5.24 0.96 9.51
C LEU A 102 -4.89 0.02 10.66
N GLU A 103 -5.81 -0.87 11.05
CA GLU A 103 -5.56 -1.90 12.05
C GLU A 103 -4.43 -2.86 11.63
N ASN A 104 -4.40 -3.28 10.36
CA ASN A 104 -3.35 -4.16 9.82
C ASN A 104 -1.94 -3.55 9.85
N ILE A 105 -1.85 -2.22 9.76
CA ILE A 105 -0.58 -1.48 9.79
C ILE A 105 -0.10 -1.28 11.25
N GLY A 106 -0.87 -1.72 12.25
CA GLY A 106 -0.54 -1.52 13.67
C GLY A 106 -0.71 -0.06 14.11
N SER A 107 -1.45 0.73 13.32
CA SER A 107 -1.76 2.14 13.55
C SER A 107 -3.00 2.33 14.42
N GLY A 108 -3.59 1.25 14.96
CA GLY A 108 -4.79 1.30 15.81
C GLY A 108 -4.64 2.17 17.07
N GLY A 109 -3.42 2.53 17.48
CA GLY A 109 -3.16 3.52 18.54
C GLY A 109 -2.84 4.94 18.04
N ALA A 110 -2.72 5.16 16.73
CA ALA A 110 -2.26 6.41 16.12
C ALA A 110 -3.40 7.35 15.70
N TRP A 111 -4.67 7.01 15.97
CA TRP A 111 -5.81 7.87 15.65
C TRP A 111 -5.70 9.28 16.23
N GLY A 112 -5.03 9.46 17.37
CA GLY A 112 -4.78 10.78 17.96
C GLY A 112 -3.85 11.69 17.14
N LYS A 113 -3.13 11.14 16.15
CA LYS A 113 -2.24 11.86 15.22
C LYS A 113 -2.86 12.06 13.83
N LEU A 114 -4.06 11.52 13.59
CA LEU A 114 -4.76 11.67 12.32
C LEU A 114 -5.28 13.11 12.18
N SER A 115 -4.80 13.83 11.16
CA SER A 115 -5.17 15.23 10.90
C SER A 115 -6.28 15.38 9.85
N GLY A 116 -6.56 14.34 9.06
CA GLY A 116 -7.65 14.37 8.08
C GLY A 116 -7.71 13.14 7.18
N VAL A 117 -8.85 12.97 6.52
CA VAL A 117 -9.11 11.93 5.51
C VAL A 117 -9.64 12.63 4.27
N THR A 118 -9.13 12.28 3.10
CA THR A 118 -9.55 12.82 1.81
C THR A 118 -9.96 11.67 0.90
N THR A 119 -11.10 11.80 0.24
CA THR A 119 -11.53 10.91 -0.85
C THR A 119 -11.52 11.69 -2.15
N ASP A 120 -11.38 11.02 -3.29
CA ASP A 120 -11.49 11.62 -4.64
C ASP A 120 -12.90 12.17 -4.96
N GLY A 121 -13.89 11.85 -4.12
CA GLY A 121 -15.26 12.32 -4.25
C GLY A 121 -16.01 11.66 -5.40
N ILE A 122 -15.50 10.55 -5.94
CA ILE A 122 -16.20 9.77 -6.95
C ILE A 122 -17.44 9.16 -6.29
N THR A 123 -18.61 9.54 -6.82
CA THR A 123 -19.87 8.88 -6.51
C THR A 123 -20.00 7.69 -7.46
N SER A 124 -19.84 6.48 -6.92
CA SER A 124 -20.21 5.25 -7.60
C SER A 124 -21.74 5.06 -7.65
#